data_AF-A0A2A5V9W6-F1
#
_entry.id   AF-A0A2A5V9W6-F1
#
_cell.length_a   1.000
_cell.length_b   1.000
_cell.length_c   1.000
_cell.angle_alpha   90.00
_cell.angle_beta   90.00
_cell.angle_gamma   90.00
#
_symmetry.space_group_name_H-M   'P 1'
#
loop_
_entity.id
_entity.type
_entity.pdbx_description
1 polymer ?
#
loop_
_entity_poly.entity_id
_entity_poly.type
_entity_poly.pdbx_seq_one_letter_code
_entity_poly.pdbx_strand_id
1 'polypeptide(L)'
;MIEILLSLILFIFLILITGSIISINIFKLDSNSLEIYEVGLLGIIFLVFLSFVFHLIVPLNETFNSLIFILLILLFIFKTEKKIFKSLISDYKFILISFILIFIMTLKYKPNEDYGYYHLPFIINLVSEKIIFGLSNLQPQFGWNSTWLNFSSIFYLPILEIKGTQLSNSLLSFFIFYMLLKEILYKKNKNNISYLFILFLGSYVIIKFSRISEHGFDFPANIYLLLSIFYFIKLFEENNVYKINKYFILVCCFGLFALTVKLSTFIAPIIVLFASFLIYKKKIYLSLIKIPIIFCFAFFLFWLFQQFIFTGCFVPHFKFTCIQSMEWYTNDISKMMSGLTGSVNKSFNHYDGNLLREEYIKDFNWVGTWFERNKIELFEHLAAILLPFIVLFLINIKSTFSNLKEINSLANSNQLCLVTLLILIIFGLSLWFLKSPVIRFGIPYLFSLIFLILITTISLTKVSFNRGIYLIITLCIIFNFTKNVNRVLKNNSKSYWPEILIIDYSTKKQNGFIINYPDSSDKYFKTKLCWSTPYICSVTKGEKLKFYKKFSYTFITRQL
;
A
#
# COMPACT_ATOMS: atom_id res chain seq x y z
N MET A 1 25.75 -3.56 -2.44
CA MET A 1 25.19 -4.60 -1.54
C MET A 1 25.23 -4.16 -0.08
N ILE A 2 26.40 -3.82 0.47
CA ILE A 2 26.55 -3.29 1.85
C ILE A 2 25.69 -2.05 2.07
N GLU A 3 25.69 -1.12 1.12
CA GLU A 3 24.86 0.09 1.17
C GLU A 3 23.36 -0.21 1.36
N ILE A 4 22.79 -1.14 0.57
CA ILE A 4 21.38 -1.58 0.71
C ILE A 4 21.15 -2.21 2.09
N LEU A 5 22.06 -3.07 2.54
CA LEU A 5 21.97 -3.74 3.84
C LEU A 5 21.88 -2.72 4.98
N LEU A 6 22.81 -1.77 5.02
CA LEU A 6 22.87 -0.72 6.04
C LEU A 6 21.65 0.20 5.96
N SER A 7 21.21 0.54 4.75
CA SER A 7 20.03 1.39 4.53
C SER A 7 18.75 0.72 5.05
N LEU A 8 18.55 -0.58 4.79
CA LEU A 8 17.40 -1.32 5.32
C LEU A 8 17.41 -1.35 6.85
N ILE A 9 18.56 -1.63 7.47
CA ILE A 9 18.68 -1.65 8.94
C ILE A 9 18.33 -0.27 9.52
N LEU A 10 18.93 0.79 8.98
CA LEU A 10 18.71 2.16 9.42
C LEU A 10 17.22 2.55 9.29
N PHE A 11 16.62 2.30 8.13
CA PHE A 11 15.24 2.70 7.85
C PHE A 11 14.22 1.89 8.65
N ILE A 12 14.44 0.59 8.86
CA ILE A 12 13.61 -0.22 9.77
C ILE A 12 13.67 0.38 11.18
N PHE A 13 14.86 0.73 11.67
CA PHE A 13 15.02 1.33 12.98
C PHE A 13 14.32 2.70 13.09
N LEU A 14 14.45 3.57 12.10
CA LEU A 14 13.76 4.87 12.05
C LEU A 14 12.23 4.73 12.00
N ILE A 15 11.71 3.73 11.28
CA ILE A 15 10.28 3.44 11.25
C ILE A 15 9.81 2.93 12.63
N LEU A 16 10.60 2.11 13.32
CA LEU A 16 10.27 1.70 14.68
C LEU A 16 10.25 2.86 15.67
N ILE A 17 11.20 3.80 15.55
CA ILE A 17 11.23 5.03 16.35
C ILE A 17 9.94 5.82 16.15
N THR A 18 9.60 6.14 14.90
CA THR A 18 8.40 6.93 14.58
C THR A 18 7.12 6.22 15.01
N GLY A 19 7.07 4.91 14.84
CA GLY A 19 6.02 4.04 15.34
C GLY A 19 5.84 4.11 16.85
N SER A 20 6.94 4.09 17.60
CA SER A 20 6.89 4.18 19.06
C SER A 20 6.35 5.52 19.53
N ILE A 21 6.76 6.62 18.87
CA ILE A 21 6.27 7.98 19.17
C ILE A 21 4.76 8.05 18.96
N ILE A 22 4.24 7.61 17.81
CA ILE A 22 2.80 7.71 17.54
C ILE A 22 1.99 6.77 18.44
N SER A 23 2.42 5.52 18.60
CA SER A 23 1.61 4.51 19.31
C SER A 23 1.61 4.73 20.84
N ILE A 24 2.76 5.04 21.43
CA ILE A 24 2.92 5.14 22.88
C ILE A 24 2.76 6.59 23.34
N ASN A 25 3.48 7.55 22.75
CA ASN A 25 3.46 8.92 23.25
C ASN A 25 2.20 9.71 22.82
N ILE A 26 1.75 9.53 21.57
CA ILE A 26 0.59 10.27 21.04
C ILE A 26 -0.71 9.52 21.34
N PHE A 27 -0.83 8.26 20.89
CA PHE A 27 -2.05 7.47 21.05
C PHE A 27 -2.20 6.88 22.46
N LYS A 28 -1.13 6.82 23.26
CA LYS A 28 -1.14 6.25 24.61
C LYS A 28 -1.70 4.84 24.66
N LEU A 29 -1.38 4.03 23.64
CA LEU A 29 -1.69 2.61 23.63
C LEU A 29 -0.89 1.88 24.70
N ASP A 30 -1.49 0.89 25.34
CA ASP A 30 -0.82 0.07 26.34
C ASP A 30 0.36 -0.70 25.71
N SER A 31 1.58 -0.39 26.14
CA SER A 31 2.82 -0.98 25.66
C SER A 31 2.92 -2.48 25.99
N ASN A 32 2.12 -3.01 26.92
CA ASN A 32 2.00 -4.45 27.16
C ASN A 32 1.25 -5.18 26.06
N SER A 33 0.36 -4.49 25.35
CA SER A 33 -0.52 -5.07 24.35
C SER A 33 -0.01 -4.89 22.92
N LEU A 34 0.92 -3.96 22.71
CA LEU A 34 1.47 -3.59 21.41
C LEU A 34 2.51 -4.59 20.93
N GLU A 35 2.39 -4.97 19.67
CA GLU A 35 3.36 -5.80 18.98
C GLU A 35 4.30 -4.94 18.14
N ILE A 36 5.58 -5.31 18.01
CA ILE A 36 6.58 -4.46 17.33
C ILE A 36 6.25 -4.23 15.85
N TYR A 37 5.69 -5.23 15.16
CA TYR A 37 5.25 -5.02 13.77
C TYR A 37 4.09 -4.03 13.69
N GLU A 38 3.21 -3.95 14.69
CA GLU A 38 2.14 -2.94 14.75
C GLU A 38 2.74 -1.54 14.91
N VAL A 39 3.76 -1.43 15.78
CA VAL A 39 4.54 -0.20 15.97
C VAL A 39 5.16 0.24 14.63
N GLY A 40 5.85 -0.66 13.93
CA GLY A 40 6.45 -0.36 12.63
C GLY A 40 5.44 0.07 11.56
N LEU A 41 4.32 -0.64 11.45
CA LEU A 41 3.25 -0.28 10.48
C LEU A 41 2.62 1.08 10.80
N LEU A 42 2.40 1.42 12.07
CA LEU A 42 1.97 2.76 12.48
C LEU A 42 3.04 3.82 12.22
N GLY A 43 4.33 3.46 12.34
CA GLY A 43 5.45 4.35 12.05
C GLY A 43 5.49 4.81 10.59
N ILE A 44 5.20 3.91 9.66
CA ILE A 44 5.04 4.25 8.23
C ILE A 44 3.95 5.31 8.05
N ILE A 45 2.78 5.11 8.68
CA ILE A 45 1.65 6.05 8.61
C ILE A 45 2.05 7.41 9.19
N PHE A 46 2.76 7.42 10.32
CA PHE A 46 3.18 8.66 10.95
C PHE A 46 4.21 9.44 10.13
N LEU A 47 5.18 8.75 9.52
CA LEU A 47 6.14 9.38 8.61
C LEU A 47 5.45 10.05 7.43
N VAL A 48 4.45 9.38 6.84
CA VAL A 48 3.65 9.96 5.77
C VAL A 48 2.86 11.17 6.27
N PHE A 49 2.24 11.10 7.44
CA PHE A 49 1.58 12.26 8.03
C PHE A 49 2.51 13.47 8.15
N LEU A 50 3.71 13.26 8.69
CA LEU A 50 4.73 14.30 8.82
C LEU A 50 5.12 14.87 7.45
N SER A 51 5.26 14.02 6.43
CA SER A 51 5.58 14.47 5.08
C SER A 51 4.52 15.40 4.49
N PHE A 52 3.22 15.17 4.76
CA PHE A 52 2.18 16.11 4.33
C PHE A 52 2.34 17.46 5.00
N VAL A 53 2.49 17.46 6.32
CA VAL A 53 2.60 18.69 7.12
C VAL A 53 3.78 19.53 6.65
N PHE A 54 4.95 18.91 6.48
CA PHE A 54 6.16 19.62 6.13
C PHE A 54 6.23 20.05 4.66
N HIS A 55 5.75 19.22 3.74
CA HIS A 55 5.79 19.53 2.30
C HIS A 55 4.98 20.78 1.93
N LEU A 56 4.03 21.20 2.77
CA LEU A 56 3.33 22.48 2.60
C LEU A 56 4.27 23.68 2.62
N ILE A 57 5.42 23.59 3.29
CA ILE A 57 6.29 24.73 3.59
C ILE A 57 7.69 24.54 3.01
N VAL A 58 8.22 23.31 3.04
CA VAL A 58 9.61 22.99 2.67
C VAL A 58 9.62 21.77 1.72
N PRO A 59 10.49 21.74 0.69
CA PRO A 59 10.69 20.53 -0.11
C PRO A 59 11.17 19.36 0.75
N LEU A 60 10.80 18.13 0.38
CA LEU A 60 11.29 16.91 1.02
C LEU A 60 12.69 16.54 0.51
N ASN A 61 13.61 17.50 0.53
CA ASN A 61 14.97 17.35 0.03
C ASN A 61 15.88 16.60 1.02
N GLU A 62 17.10 16.29 0.59
CA GLU A 62 18.09 15.55 1.39
C GLU A 62 18.33 16.20 2.75
N THR A 63 18.56 17.51 2.77
CA THR A 63 18.88 18.25 4.00
C THR A 63 17.74 18.18 5.01
N PHE A 64 16.50 18.38 4.55
CA PHE A 64 15.34 18.43 5.41
C PHE A 64 14.95 17.04 5.91
N ASN A 65 15.00 16.02 5.05
CA ASN A 65 14.76 14.64 5.45
C ASN A 65 15.80 14.16 6.48
N SER A 66 17.09 14.51 6.29
CA SER A 66 18.14 14.23 7.29
C SER A 66 17.85 14.91 8.63
N LEU A 67 17.43 16.17 8.63
CA LEU A 67 17.06 16.90 9.86
C LEU A 67 15.90 16.23 10.59
N ILE A 68 14.85 15.80 9.87
CA ILE A 68 13.72 15.06 10.45
C ILE A 68 14.23 13.79 11.15
N PHE A 69 15.06 12.99 10.48
CA PHE A 69 15.55 11.74 11.06
C PHE A 69 16.47 11.96 12.26
N ILE A 70 17.33 12.98 12.23
CA ILE A 70 18.16 13.35 13.39
C ILE A 70 17.28 13.73 14.57
N LEU A 71 16.25 14.57 14.35
CA LEU A 71 15.33 15.00 15.40
C LEU A 71 14.54 13.81 15.98
N LEU A 72 14.10 12.87 15.14
CA LEU A 72 13.42 11.65 15.58
C LEU A 72 14.33 10.76 16.43
N ILE A 73 15.60 10.60 16.04
CA ILE A 73 16.58 9.84 16.82
C ILE A 73 16.81 10.50 18.18
N LEU A 74 16.97 11.82 18.23
CA LEU A 74 17.15 12.56 19.48
C LEU A 74 15.92 12.39 20.39
N LEU A 75 14.71 12.59 19.86
CA LEU A 75 13.46 12.38 20.61
C LEU A 75 13.34 10.96 21.17
N PHE A 76 13.77 9.97 20.38
CA PHE A 76 13.76 8.57 20.82
C PHE A 76 14.67 8.36 22.01
N ILE A 77 15.95 8.79 21.92
CA ILE A 77 16.95 8.61 22.98
C ILE A 77 16.43 9.12 24.33
N PHE A 78 15.77 10.28 24.35
CA PHE A 78 15.26 10.88 25.59
C PHE A 78 13.99 10.23 26.16
N LYS A 79 13.21 9.48 25.36
CA LYS A 79 11.90 8.94 25.76
C LYS A 79 11.80 7.41 25.64
N THR A 80 12.91 6.71 25.48
CA THR A 80 12.88 5.26 25.22
C THR A 80 12.20 4.46 26.34
N GLU A 81 11.18 3.68 25.97
CA GLU A 81 10.68 2.60 26.82
C GLU A 81 11.60 1.37 26.67
N LYS A 82 12.28 0.98 27.76
CA LYS A 82 13.14 -0.22 27.83
C LYS A 82 12.42 -1.51 27.36
N LYS A 83 11.09 -1.51 27.38
CA LYS A 83 10.27 -2.66 27.02
C LYS A 83 10.28 -3.01 25.53
N ILE A 84 10.29 -2.01 24.64
CA ILE A 84 10.30 -2.23 23.18
C ILE A 84 11.57 -2.99 22.77
N PHE A 85 12.71 -2.60 23.33
CA PHE A 85 13.98 -3.29 23.12
C PHE A 85 13.95 -4.75 23.61
N LYS A 86 13.32 -5.00 24.77
CA LYS A 86 13.16 -6.36 25.28
C LYS A 86 12.33 -7.25 24.35
N SER A 87 11.24 -6.71 23.78
CA SER A 87 10.45 -7.45 22.78
C SER A 87 11.19 -7.67 21.47
N LEU A 88 12.09 -6.77 21.06
CA LEU A 88 12.88 -6.95 19.83
C LEU A 88 13.83 -8.14 19.99
N ILE A 89 14.43 -8.27 21.18
CA ILE A 89 15.31 -9.38 21.53
C ILE A 89 14.53 -10.70 21.57
N SER A 90 13.31 -10.74 22.09
CA SER A 90 12.52 -11.99 22.11
C SER A 90 12.16 -12.48 20.71
N ASP A 91 12.01 -11.56 19.76
CA ASP A 91 11.49 -11.84 18.43
C ASP A 91 12.57 -11.97 17.35
N TYR A 92 13.84 -12.02 17.75
CA TYR A 92 14.99 -11.95 16.85
C TYR A 92 14.94 -12.96 15.69
N LYS A 93 14.40 -14.16 15.92
CA LYS A 93 14.29 -15.21 14.88
C LYS A 93 13.38 -14.78 13.73
N PHE A 94 12.21 -14.21 14.05
CA PHE A 94 11.25 -13.76 13.03
C PHE A 94 11.76 -12.52 12.30
N ILE A 95 12.39 -11.61 13.04
CA ILE A 95 13.03 -10.41 12.49
C ILE A 95 14.14 -10.81 11.51
N LEU A 96 15.01 -11.75 11.89
CA LEU A 96 16.13 -12.19 11.06
C LEU A 96 15.64 -12.86 9.77
N ILE A 97 14.68 -13.78 9.85
CA ILE A 97 14.11 -14.43 8.65
C ILE A 97 13.47 -13.40 7.72
N SER A 98 12.68 -12.48 8.28
CA SER A 98 12.03 -11.41 7.51
C SER A 98 13.07 -10.51 6.83
N PHE A 99 14.12 -10.14 7.55
CA PHE A 99 15.20 -9.32 7.03
C PHE A 99 15.96 -10.01 5.89
N ILE A 100 16.31 -11.29 6.03
CA ILE A 100 17.01 -12.05 4.99
C ILE A 100 16.16 -12.14 3.72
N LEU A 101 14.86 -12.44 3.84
CA LEU A 101 13.94 -12.48 2.70
C LEU A 101 13.90 -11.13 1.98
N ILE A 102 13.68 -10.04 2.72
CA ILE A 102 13.59 -8.70 2.14
C ILE A 102 14.91 -8.25 1.52
N PHE A 103 16.03 -8.55 2.17
CA PHE A 103 17.34 -8.21 1.65
C PHE A 103 17.53 -8.81 0.25
N ILE A 104 17.29 -10.11 0.09
CA ILE A 104 17.45 -10.81 -1.20
C ILE A 104 16.42 -10.32 -2.23
N MET A 105 15.16 -10.09 -1.81
CA MET A 105 14.12 -9.53 -2.67
C MET A 105 14.49 -8.14 -3.22
N THR A 106 15.23 -7.34 -2.45
CA THR A 106 15.64 -5.97 -2.79
C THR A 106 16.83 -5.92 -3.74
N LEU A 107 17.64 -6.97 -3.84
CA LEU A 107 18.79 -6.98 -4.75
C LEU A 107 18.35 -7.09 -6.21
N LYS A 108 18.93 -6.27 -7.09
CA LYS A 108 18.85 -6.37 -8.56
C LYS A 108 17.42 -6.49 -9.13
N TYR A 109 16.41 -5.92 -8.47
CA TYR A 109 15.05 -5.94 -9.01
C TYR A 109 14.87 -4.86 -10.09
N LYS A 110 13.83 -4.99 -10.91
CA LYS A 110 13.46 -3.98 -11.91
C LYS A 110 12.35 -3.09 -11.37
N PRO A 111 12.45 -1.75 -11.42
CA PRO A 111 11.37 -0.87 -10.98
C PRO A 111 10.04 -1.19 -11.68
N ASN A 112 8.94 -0.79 -11.04
CA ASN A 112 7.61 -0.94 -11.62
C ASN A 112 7.50 -0.23 -12.98
N GLU A 113 6.59 -0.68 -13.84
CA GLU A 113 6.32 -0.05 -15.13
C GLU A 113 5.94 1.43 -15.02
N ASP A 114 5.22 1.80 -13.95
CA ASP A 114 4.79 3.17 -13.67
C ASP A 114 5.90 4.04 -13.06
N TYR A 115 7.02 3.43 -12.66
CA TYR A 115 8.04 4.10 -11.88
C TYR A 115 8.62 5.31 -12.63
N GLY A 116 9.07 5.10 -13.87
CA GLY A 116 9.56 6.18 -14.72
C GLY A 116 8.47 7.05 -15.35
N TYR A 117 7.21 6.59 -15.30
CA TYR A 117 6.09 7.28 -15.92
C TYR A 117 5.57 8.44 -15.07
N TYR A 118 5.21 8.16 -13.81
CA TYR A 118 4.76 9.21 -12.90
C TYR A 118 5.23 9.04 -11.47
N HIS A 119 5.72 7.86 -11.04
CA HIS A 119 6.13 7.73 -9.63
C HIS A 119 7.37 8.55 -9.32
N LEU A 120 8.46 8.29 -10.05
CA LEU A 120 9.71 9.01 -9.88
C LEU A 120 9.57 10.50 -10.24
N PRO A 121 8.93 10.89 -11.36
CA PRO A 121 8.65 12.30 -11.62
C PRO A 121 7.87 12.99 -10.49
N PHE A 122 6.88 12.34 -9.88
CA PHE A 122 6.16 12.91 -8.74
C PHE A 122 7.08 13.08 -7.53
N ILE A 123 7.91 12.09 -7.21
CA ILE A 123 8.91 12.19 -6.13
C ILE A 123 9.87 13.34 -6.40
N ILE A 124 10.38 13.49 -7.63
CA ILE A 124 11.27 14.59 -8.02
C ILE A 124 10.61 15.94 -7.75
N ASN A 125 9.33 16.10 -8.05
CA ASN A 125 8.60 17.33 -7.71
C ASN A 125 8.56 17.58 -6.19
N LEU A 126 8.28 16.55 -5.37
CA LEU A 126 8.22 16.67 -3.90
C LEU A 126 9.56 17.04 -3.26
N VAL A 127 10.68 16.52 -3.80
CA VAL A 127 12.01 16.76 -3.24
C VAL A 127 12.66 18.05 -3.77
N SER A 128 12.20 18.55 -4.93
CA SER A 128 12.79 19.73 -5.56
C SER A 128 12.15 21.03 -5.13
N GLU A 129 10.84 21.05 -4.90
CA GLU A 129 10.12 22.26 -4.51
C GLU A 129 9.09 21.94 -3.44
N LYS A 130 8.78 22.92 -2.59
CA LYS A 130 7.61 22.85 -1.70
C LYS A 130 6.32 22.77 -2.51
N ILE A 131 5.20 22.49 -1.86
CA ILE A 131 3.93 22.18 -2.53
C ILE A 131 3.60 23.10 -3.73
N ILE A 132 3.31 22.47 -4.87
CA ILE A 132 3.11 23.12 -6.17
C ILE A 132 1.62 23.18 -6.49
N PHE A 133 1.10 24.37 -6.78
CA PHE A 133 -0.29 24.55 -7.18
C PHE A 133 -0.48 24.16 -8.64
N GLY A 134 -1.50 23.34 -8.92
CA GLY A 134 -1.78 22.87 -10.28
C GLY A 134 -0.78 21.84 -10.81
N LEU A 135 -0.13 21.07 -9.92
CA LEU A 135 0.83 20.04 -10.32
C LEU A 135 0.28 19.06 -11.37
N SER A 136 -1.02 18.73 -11.30
CA SER A 136 -1.67 17.86 -12.29
C SER A 136 -1.74 18.42 -13.71
N ASN A 137 -1.49 19.73 -13.89
CA ASN A 137 -1.42 20.35 -15.20
C ASN A 137 -0.15 19.93 -15.96
N LEU A 138 0.93 19.56 -15.26
CA LEU A 138 2.10 18.91 -15.89
C LEU A 138 1.74 17.53 -16.41
N GLN A 139 1.07 16.75 -15.56
CA GLN A 139 0.68 15.38 -15.85
C GLN A 139 -0.53 14.98 -14.99
N PRO A 140 -1.65 14.53 -15.58
CA PRO A 140 -2.89 14.24 -14.84
C PRO A 140 -2.72 13.25 -13.70
N GLN A 141 -1.81 12.26 -13.85
CA GLN A 141 -1.54 11.22 -12.85
C GLN A 141 -1.05 11.78 -11.51
N PHE A 142 -0.45 12.98 -11.51
CA PHE A 142 -0.06 13.65 -10.26
C PHE A 142 -1.29 14.06 -9.42
N GLY A 143 -2.47 14.16 -10.03
CA GLY A 143 -3.74 14.33 -9.34
C GLY A 143 -4.26 13.07 -8.64
N TRP A 144 -3.62 11.90 -8.78
CA TRP A 144 -3.96 10.74 -7.94
C TRP A 144 -3.47 10.94 -6.51
N ASN A 145 -2.33 11.63 -6.32
CA ASN A 145 -1.69 11.93 -5.04
C ASN A 145 -1.76 10.78 -4.03
N SER A 146 -1.14 9.68 -4.46
CA SER A 146 -0.94 8.49 -3.63
C SER A 146 0.04 8.82 -2.51
N THR A 147 -0.38 8.60 -1.26
CA THR A 147 0.45 8.93 -0.09
C THR A 147 1.72 8.09 0.02
N TRP A 148 1.79 6.98 -0.70
CA TRP A 148 2.98 6.15 -0.77
C TRP A 148 4.16 6.85 -1.45
N LEU A 149 3.87 7.78 -2.36
CA LEU A 149 4.90 8.61 -3.00
C LEU A 149 5.58 9.54 -1.99
N ASN A 150 4.80 10.11 -1.08
CA ASN A 150 5.34 10.91 0.01
C ASN A 150 6.16 10.04 0.99
N PHE A 151 5.74 8.79 1.23
CA PHE A 151 6.57 7.85 2.01
C PHE A 151 7.92 7.61 1.35
N SER A 152 7.91 7.32 0.04
CA SER A 152 9.12 7.11 -0.74
C SER A 152 10.05 8.32 -0.76
N SER A 153 9.51 9.55 -0.83
CA SER A 153 10.34 10.76 -0.90
C SER A 153 11.11 11.07 0.37
N ILE A 154 10.66 10.62 1.54
CA ILE A 154 11.38 10.81 2.83
C ILE A 154 12.75 10.10 2.81
N PHE A 155 12.90 9.04 2.00
CA PHE A 155 14.16 8.30 1.86
C PHE A 155 15.14 8.93 0.86
N TYR A 156 14.83 10.11 0.32
CA TYR A 156 15.78 10.92 -0.44
C TYR A 156 16.78 11.57 0.54
N LEU A 157 17.99 11.02 0.62
CA LEU A 157 19.04 11.37 1.59
C LEU A 157 20.41 11.50 0.91
N PRO A 158 21.40 12.24 1.47
CA PRO A 158 22.64 12.61 0.77
C PRO A 158 23.48 11.46 0.18
N ILE A 159 23.44 10.27 0.78
CA ILE A 159 24.23 9.11 0.30
C ILE A 159 23.44 8.29 -0.73
N LEU A 160 22.11 8.21 -0.56
CA LEU A 160 21.24 7.32 -1.33
C LEU A 160 20.60 8.03 -2.52
N GLU A 161 20.44 9.34 -2.43
CA GLU A 161 19.73 10.18 -3.40
C GLU A 161 18.40 9.51 -3.81
N ILE A 162 18.11 9.47 -5.11
CA ILE A 162 16.90 8.87 -5.67
C ILE A 162 16.81 7.36 -5.40
N LYS A 163 17.94 6.65 -5.21
CA LYS A 163 17.94 5.19 -4.99
C LYS A 163 17.21 4.83 -3.70
N GLY A 164 17.31 5.67 -2.66
CA GLY A 164 16.64 5.44 -1.39
C GLY A 164 15.12 5.33 -1.52
N THR A 165 14.53 6.06 -2.47
CA THR A 165 13.07 6.12 -2.70
C THR A 165 12.48 4.78 -3.16
N GLN A 166 13.33 3.88 -3.66
CA GLN A 166 12.98 2.54 -4.12
C GLN A 166 12.76 1.56 -2.97
N LEU A 167 13.26 1.85 -1.76
CA LEU A 167 13.19 0.92 -0.62
C LEU A 167 11.83 0.89 0.10
N SER A 168 10.88 1.76 -0.22
CA SER A 168 9.60 1.87 0.51
C SER A 168 8.83 0.54 0.58
N ASN A 169 8.68 -0.18 -0.54
CA ASN A 169 8.02 -1.49 -0.56
C ASN A 169 8.79 -2.57 0.20
N SER A 170 10.13 -2.49 0.21
CA SER A 170 11.00 -3.37 1.01
C SER A 170 10.75 -3.20 2.50
N LEU A 171 10.64 -1.94 2.95
CA LEU A 171 10.40 -1.62 4.35
C LEU A 171 9.01 -2.09 4.81
N LEU A 172 7.97 -1.89 3.99
CA LEU A 172 6.65 -2.45 4.28
C LEU A 172 6.69 -3.97 4.40
N SER A 173 7.25 -4.63 3.38
CA SER A 173 7.25 -6.10 3.31
C SER A 173 8.01 -6.72 4.48
N PHE A 174 9.03 -6.04 5.03
CA PHE A 174 9.70 -6.48 6.26
C PHE A 174 8.73 -6.61 7.43
N PHE A 175 7.95 -5.57 7.72
CA PHE A 175 6.98 -5.60 8.82
C PHE A 175 5.86 -6.61 8.57
N ILE A 176 5.44 -6.78 7.30
CA ILE A 176 4.44 -7.79 6.93
C ILE A 176 4.96 -9.20 7.15
N PHE A 177 6.14 -9.56 6.64
CA PHE A 177 6.72 -10.89 6.88
C PHE A 177 6.97 -11.15 8.36
N TYR A 178 7.43 -10.14 9.10
CA TYR A 178 7.62 -10.26 10.54
C TYR A 178 6.30 -10.55 11.26
N MET A 179 5.24 -9.78 10.98
CA MET A 179 3.90 -10.03 11.51
C MET A 179 3.41 -11.44 11.17
N LEU A 180 3.49 -11.83 9.90
CA LEU A 180 3.01 -13.13 9.43
C LEU A 180 3.70 -14.29 10.15
N LEU A 181 5.04 -14.27 10.23
CA LEU A 181 5.80 -15.30 10.90
C LEU A 181 5.47 -15.37 12.39
N LYS A 182 5.38 -14.22 13.08
CA LYS A 182 5.07 -14.19 14.52
C LYS A 182 3.66 -14.68 14.82
N GLU A 183 2.65 -14.17 14.11
CA GLU A 183 1.25 -14.54 14.34
C GLU A 183 0.96 -16.01 14.01
N ILE A 184 1.57 -16.55 12.95
CA ILE A 184 1.32 -17.94 12.56
C ILE A 184 2.07 -18.92 13.49
N LEU A 185 3.30 -18.60 13.90
CA LEU A 185 4.14 -19.54 14.65
C LEU A 185 3.94 -19.49 16.17
N TYR A 186 3.49 -18.36 16.73
CA TYR A 186 3.41 -18.17 18.18
C TYR A 186 1.99 -18.18 18.75
N LYS A 187 0.95 -18.02 17.92
CA LYS A 187 -0.43 -17.97 18.42
C LYS A 187 -0.92 -19.37 18.80
N LYS A 188 -1.42 -19.50 20.03
CA LYS A 188 -1.84 -20.79 20.61
C LYS A 188 -3.12 -21.36 19.99
N ASN A 189 -4.10 -20.50 19.65
CA ASN A 189 -5.39 -20.94 19.13
C ASN A 189 -5.41 -20.89 17.59
N LYS A 190 -5.23 -22.05 16.96
CA LYS A 190 -5.10 -22.23 15.51
C LYS A 190 -6.44 -22.32 14.76
N ASN A 191 -7.55 -22.40 15.48
CA ASN A 191 -8.87 -22.57 14.87
C ASN A 191 -9.64 -21.24 14.75
N ASN A 192 -9.14 -20.14 15.34
CA ASN A 192 -9.74 -18.82 15.20
C ASN A 192 -9.75 -18.35 13.73
N ILE A 193 -10.79 -17.61 13.34
CA ILE A 193 -10.93 -17.03 12.00
C ILE A 193 -9.76 -16.08 11.74
N SER A 194 -9.36 -15.27 12.72
CA SER A 194 -8.20 -14.38 12.58
C SER A 194 -6.90 -15.14 12.31
N TYR A 195 -6.71 -16.31 12.94
CA TYR A 195 -5.53 -17.16 12.70
C TYR A 195 -5.56 -17.77 11.30
N LEU A 196 -6.71 -18.28 10.86
CA LEU A 196 -6.85 -18.83 9.51
C LEU A 196 -6.67 -17.74 8.44
N PHE A 197 -7.18 -16.53 8.70
CA PHE A 197 -6.99 -15.38 7.83
C PHE A 197 -5.50 -15.06 7.65
N ILE A 198 -4.75 -14.95 8.75
CA ILE A 198 -3.33 -14.61 8.69
C ILE A 198 -2.48 -15.75 8.10
N LEU A 199 -2.88 -17.01 8.31
CA LEU A 199 -2.23 -18.17 7.71
C LEU A 199 -2.33 -18.15 6.18
N PHE A 200 -3.55 -18.02 5.65
CA PHE A 200 -3.75 -17.99 4.18
C PHE A 200 -3.23 -16.71 3.56
N LEU A 201 -3.40 -15.57 4.23
CA LEU A 201 -2.80 -14.31 3.79
C LEU A 201 -1.28 -14.43 3.75
N GLY A 202 -0.68 -15.04 4.78
CA GLY A 202 0.76 -15.22 4.86
C GLY A 202 1.32 -16.07 3.74
N SER A 203 0.73 -17.24 3.49
CA SER A 203 1.10 -18.09 2.36
C SER A 203 0.94 -17.36 1.03
N TYR A 204 -0.21 -16.70 0.81
CA TYR A 204 -0.46 -15.93 -0.40
C TYR A 204 0.57 -14.83 -0.61
N VAL A 205 0.87 -14.05 0.44
CA VAL A 205 1.78 -12.91 0.33
C VAL A 205 3.22 -13.37 0.05
N ILE A 206 3.69 -14.41 0.75
CA ILE A 206 5.03 -14.96 0.55
C ILE A 206 5.19 -15.54 -0.87
N ILE A 207 4.17 -16.21 -1.41
CA ILE A 207 4.22 -16.82 -2.76
C ILE A 207 4.11 -15.75 -3.84
N LYS A 208 3.04 -14.94 -3.83
CA LYS A 208 2.68 -14.06 -4.94
C LYS A 208 3.55 -12.81 -4.97
N PHE A 209 3.77 -12.16 -3.84
CA PHE A 209 4.56 -10.92 -3.75
C PHE A 209 6.06 -11.19 -3.57
N SER A 210 6.54 -12.32 -4.08
CA SER A 210 7.97 -12.67 -4.16
C SER A 210 8.83 -11.63 -4.90
N ARG A 211 8.22 -10.77 -5.75
CA ARG A 211 8.91 -9.68 -6.44
C ARG A 211 8.33 -8.34 -5.98
N ILE A 212 9.13 -7.58 -5.25
CA ILE A 212 8.67 -6.45 -4.45
C ILE A 212 8.22 -5.23 -5.28
N SER A 213 8.68 -5.15 -6.52
CA SER A 213 8.48 -4.00 -7.42
C SER A 213 7.41 -4.19 -8.49
N GLU A 214 7.02 -5.42 -8.80
CA GLU A 214 6.04 -5.72 -9.86
C GLU A 214 4.66 -5.14 -9.57
N HIS A 215 4.35 -4.98 -8.28
CA HIS A 215 3.04 -4.54 -7.82
C HIS A 215 2.98 -3.04 -7.49
N GLY A 216 4.07 -2.29 -7.71
CA GLY A 216 4.11 -0.84 -7.59
C GLY A 216 3.52 -0.37 -6.26
N PHE A 217 2.67 0.65 -6.31
CA PHE A 217 1.98 1.20 -5.13
C PHE A 217 0.57 0.62 -4.92
N ASP A 218 0.18 -0.38 -5.71
CA ASP A 218 -1.04 -1.16 -5.46
C ASP A 218 -0.86 -2.06 -4.24
N PHE A 219 0.35 -2.63 -4.09
CA PHE A 219 0.67 -3.53 -2.99
C PHE A 219 0.43 -2.92 -1.60
N PRO A 220 0.98 -1.72 -1.27
CA PRO A 220 0.70 -1.07 0.01
C PRO A 220 -0.80 -0.87 0.28
N ALA A 221 -1.56 -0.32 -0.68
CA ALA A 221 -3.00 -0.10 -0.50
C ALA A 221 -3.74 -1.42 -0.17
N ASN A 222 -3.45 -2.47 -0.95
CA ASN A 222 -4.07 -3.77 -0.77
C ASN A 222 -3.72 -4.40 0.57
N ILE A 223 -2.46 -4.34 0.97
CA ILE A 223 -1.99 -4.90 2.23
C ILE A 223 -2.62 -4.18 3.42
N TYR A 224 -2.63 -2.85 3.44
CA TYR A 224 -3.25 -2.11 4.54
C TYR A 224 -4.77 -2.35 4.63
N LEU A 225 -5.47 -2.53 3.50
CA LEU A 225 -6.87 -2.93 3.52
C LEU A 225 -7.05 -4.34 4.10
N LEU A 226 -6.23 -5.31 3.70
CA LEU A 226 -6.25 -6.67 4.24
C LEU A 226 -5.90 -6.72 5.73
N LEU A 227 -4.96 -5.88 6.19
CA LEU A 227 -4.67 -5.70 7.61
C LEU A 227 -5.85 -5.10 8.36
N SER A 228 -6.53 -4.10 7.78
CA SER A 228 -7.76 -3.55 8.36
C SER A 228 -8.83 -4.65 8.51
N ILE A 229 -8.99 -5.52 7.52
CA ILE A 229 -9.91 -6.68 7.60
C ILE A 229 -9.46 -7.65 8.69
N PHE A 230 -8.17 -7.98 8.77
CA PHE A 230 -7.61 -8.85 9.81
C PHE A 230 -7.90 -8.34 11.23
N TYR A 231 -7.64 -7.06 11.49
CA TYR A 231 -7.92 -6.47 12.80
C TYR A 231 -9.42 -6.30 13.05
N PHE A 232 -10.23 -6.09 12.01
CA PHE A 232 -11.69 -6.12 12.11
C PHE A 232 -12.19 -7.51 12.57
N ILE A 233 -11.65 -8.60 12.02
CA ILE A 233 -11.97 -9.96 12.49
C ILE A 233 -11.57 -10.14 13.96
N LYS A 234 -10.37 -9.67 14.35
CA LYS A 234 -9.92 -9.72 15.76
C LYS A 234 -10.85 -8.95 16.72
N LEU A 235 -11.51 -7.89 16.27
CA LEU A 235 -12.50 -7.18 17.11
C LEU A 235 -13.67 -8.07 17.54
N PHE A 236 -14.08 -9.03 16.70
CA PHE A 236 -15.13 -9.98 17.06
C PHE A 236 -14.65 -11.02 18.06
N GLU A 237 -13.42 -11.51 17.89
CA GLU A 237 -12.85 -12.58 18.72
C GLU A 237 -12.34 -12.13 20.10
N GLU A 238 -12.15 -10.82 20.30
CA GLU A 238 -11.54 -10.28 21.51
C GLU A 238 -12.57 -9.75 22.51
N ASN A 239 -12.32 -10.04 23.80
CA ASN A 239 -13.14 -9.60 24.92
C ASN A 239 -12.41 -8.60 25.82
N ASN A 240 -11.07 -8.54 25.79
CA ASN A 240 -10.31 -7.59 26.58
C ASN A 240 -10.45 -6.17 26.01
N VAL A 241 -10.98 -5.25 26.80
CA VAL A 241 -11.27 -3.85 26.41
C VAL A 241 -10.05 -3.12 25.86
N TYR A 242 -8.87 -3.26 26.46
CA TYR A 242 -7.65 -2.59 25.99
C TYR A 242 -7.22 -3.07 24.61
N LYS A 243 -7.30 -4.38 24.37
CA LYS A 243 -7.00 -4.97 23.05
C LYS A 243 -8.04 -4.57 22.00
N ILE A 244 -9.31 -4.51 22.36
CA ILE A 244 -10.37 -4.07 21.46
C ILE A 244 -10.13 -2.61 21.02
N ASN A 245 -9.79 -1.72 21.95
CA ASN A 245 -9.43 -0.33 21.63
C ASN A 245 -8.25 -0.26 20.65
N LYS A 246 -7.18 -1.01 20.93
CA LYS A 246 -6.02 -1.11 20.05
C LYS A 246 -6.43 -1.56 18.64
N TYR A 247 -7.16 -2.67 18.53
CA TYR A 247 -7.59 -3.21 17.24
C TYR A 247 -8.49 -2.24 16.48
N PHE A 248 -9.37 -1.50 17.16
CA PHE A 248 -10.20 -0.49 16.53
C PHE A 248 -9.37 0.67 15.96
N ILE A 249 -8.39 1.15 16.73
CA ILE A 249 -7.45 2.18 16.28
C ILE A 249 -6.67 1.70 15.04
N LEU A 250 -6.21 0.45 15.04
CA LEU A 250 -5.52 -0.15 13.90
C LEU A 250 -6.43 -0.27 12.67
N VAL A 251 -7.70 -0.66 12.84
CA VAL A 251 -8.71 -0.65 11.75
C VAL A 251 -8.87 0.75 11.16
N CYS A 252 -8.99 1.78 12.01
CA CYS A 252 -9.12 3.17 11.56
C CYS A 252 -7.88 3.64 10.80
N CYS A 253 -6.69 3.44 11.36
CA CYS A 253 -5.43 3.88 10.76
C CYS A 253 -5.13 3.15 9.46
N PHE A 254 -5.28 1.82 9.44
CA PHE A 254 -4.97 1.00 8.26
C PHE A 254 -6.01 1.18 7.15
N GLY A 255 -7.29 1.28 7.50
CA GLY A 255 -8.35 1.60 6.54
C GLY A 255 -8.14 2.97 5.90
N LEU A 256 -7.91 4.01 6.72
CA LEU A 256 -7.62 5.36 6.21
C LEU A 256 -6.40 5.35 5.29
N PHE A 257 -5.30 4.75 5.73
CA PHE A 257 -4.05 4.75 4.98
C PHE A 257 -4.18 3.99 3.65
N ALA A 258 -4.90 2.87 3.63
CA ALA A 258 -5.22 2.15 2.39
C ALA A 258 -5.94 3.07 1.38
N LEU A 259 -6.96 3.81 1.86
CA LEU A 259 -7.75 4.73 1.05
C LEU A 259 -6.91 5.86 0.46
N THR A 260 -6.06 6.48 1.29
CA THR A 260 -5.22 7.60 0.86
C THR A 260 -4.09 7.15 -0.07
N VAL A 261 -3.55 5.93 0.10
CA VAL A 261 -2.63 5.36 -0.88
C VAL A 261 -3.33 5.15 -2.21
N LYS A 262 -4.54 4.56 -2.20
CA LYS A 262 -5.31 4.33 -3.42
C LYS A 262 -6.81 4.26 -3.20
N LEU A 263 -7.55 5.09 -3.94
CA LEU A 263 -9.02 5.16 -3.91
C LEU A 263 -9.74 3.86 -4.31
N SER A 264 -9.05 2.90 -4.94
CA SER A 264 -9.63 1.59 -5.25
C SER A 264 -9.96 0.77 -4.00
N THR A 265 -9.45 1.15 -2.83
CA THR A 265 -9.76 0.55 -1.52
C THR A 265 -10.97 1.20 -0.82
N PHE A 266 -11.95 1.66 -1.61
CA PHE A 266 -13.15 2.41 -1.19
C PHE A 266 -14.03 1.72 -0.13
N ILE A 267 -13.80 0.46 0.19
CA ILE A 267 -14.51 -0.26 1.27
C ILE A 267 -13.98 0.10 2.65
N ALA A 268 -12.76 0.63 2.75
CA ALA A 268 -12.15 0.98 4.02
C ALA A 268 -13.06 1.82 4.95
N PRO A 269 -13.73 2.90 4.49
CA PRO A 269 -14.69 3.63 5.31
C PRO A 269 -15.86 2.77 5.83
N ILE A 270 -16.35 1.82 5.04
CA ILE A 270 -17.46 0.93 5.42
C ILE A 270 -17.00 -0.04 6.50
N ILE A 271 -15.77 -0.57 6.41
CA ILE A 271 -15.18 -1.40 7.47
C ILE A 271 -15.08 -0.61 8.78
N VAL A 272 -14.59 0.64 8.72
CA VAL A 272 -14.50 1.51 9.91
C VAL A 272 -15.87 1.79 10.50
N LEU A 273 -16.90 1.99 9.67
CA LEU A 273 -18.27 2.20 10.12
C LEU A 273 -18.82 0.96 10.85
N PHE A 274 -18.67 -0.24 10.29
CA PHE A 274 -19.06 -1.47 10.98
C PHE A 274 -18.25 -1.69 12.27
N ALA A 275 -16.94 -1.42 12.25
CA ALA A 275 -16.11 -1.48 13.45
C ALA A 275 -16.63 -0.53 14.54
N SER A 276 -17.02 0.69 14.16
CA SER A 276 -17.57 1.69 15.09
C SER A 276 -18.90 1.23 15.70
N PHE A 277 -19.77 0.62 14.89
CA PHE A 277 -21.00 0.00 15.39
C PHE A 277 -20.74 -1.12 16.40
N LEU A 278 -19.71 -1.95 16.17
CA LEU A 278 -19.31 -3.00 17.12
C LEU A 278 -18.78 -2.43 18.43
N ILE A 279 -17.97 -1.35 18.37
CA ILE A 279 -17.47 -0.65 19.56
C ILE A 279 -18.63 -0.08 20.37
N TYR A 280 -19.61 0.54 19.70
CA TYR A 280 -20.83 1.04 20.33
C TYR A 280 -21.60 -0.10 21.02
N LYS A 281 -21.82 -1.23 20.32
CA LYS A 281 -22.51 -2.41 20.89
C LYS A 281 -21.78 -2.98 22.11
N LYS A 282 -20.45 -2.98 22.09
CA LYS A 282 -19.59 -3.44 23.21
C LYS A 282 -19.47 -2.41 24.36
N LYS A 283 -20.13 -1.24 24.27
CA LYS A 283 -20.14 -0.17 25.31
C LYS A 283 -18.74 0.27 25.75
N ILE A 284 -17.83 0.39 24.80
CA ILE A 284 -16.42 0.73 25.07
C ILE A 284 -16.25 2.24 25.28
N TYR A 285 -15.38 2.62 26.22
CA TYR A 285 -15.09 4.02 26.54
C TYR A 285 -14.40 4.75 25.39
N LEU A 286 -15.06 5.79 24.86
CA LEU A 286 -14.58 6.61 23.73
C LEU A 286 -13.34 7.46 24.08
N SER A 287 -13.02 7.67 25.36
CA SER A 287 -11.91 8.52 25.79
C SER A 287 -10.55 8.01 25.30
N LEU A 288 -10.36 6.69 25.24
CA LEU A 288 -9.10 6.06 24.83
C LEU A 288 -8.85 6.13 23.31
N ILE A 289 -9.91 6.32 22.50
CA ILE A 289 -9.82 6.36 21.03
C ILE A 289 -9.89 7.79 20.46
N LYS A 290 -10.16 8.80 21.29
CA LYS A 290 -10.35 10.19 20.86
C LYS A 290 -9.15 10.76 20.10
N ILE A 291 -7.94 10.67 20.67
CA ILE A 291 -6.72 11.22 20.04
C ILE A 291 -6.40 10.51 18.72
N PRO A 292 -6.41 9.16 18.64
CA PRO A 292 -6.27 8.46 17.37
C PRO A 292 -7.28 8.88 16.29
N ILE A 293 -8.55 9.07 16.65
CA ILE A 293 -9.57 9.53 15.71
C ILE A 293 -9.28 10.95 15.21
N ILE A 294 -8.88 11.86 16.11
CA ILE A 294 -8.46 13.23 15.73
C ILE A 294 -7.26 13.17 14.77
N PHE A 295 -6.29 12.29 15.02
CA PHE A 295 -5.17 12.07 14.12
C PHE A 295 -5.64 11.58 12.75
N CYS A 296 -6.50 10.56 12.68
CA CYS A 296 -7.06 10.06 11.42
C CYS A 296 -7.79 11.16 10.64
N PHE A 297 -8.59 11.98 11.33
CA PHE A 297 -9.29 13.10 10.73
C PHE A 297 -8.32 14.16 10.19
N ALA A 298 -7.33 14.57 11.00
CA ALA A 298 -6.31 15.53 10.59
C ALA A 298 -5.51 15.01 9.39
N PHE A 299 -5.08 13.74 9.40
CA PHE A 299 -4.40 13.11 8.28
C PHE A 299 -5.24 13.21 7.00
N PHE A 300 -6.52 12.83 7.08
CA PHE A 300 -7.41 12.87 5.91
C PHE A 300 -7.60 14.29 5.38
N LEU A 301 -7.71 15.29 6.26
CA LEU A 301 -7.79 16.69 5.86
C LEU A 301 -6.52 17.17 5.15
N PHE A 302 -5.33 16.85 5.66
CA PHE A 302 -4.07 17.21 4.99
C PHE A 302 -3.95 16.55 3.62
N TRP A 303 -4.37 15.28 3.50
CA TRP A 303 -4.39 14.59 2.22
C TRP A 303 -5.35 15.28 1.22
N LEU A 304 -6.59 15.60 1.65
CA LEU A 304 -7.56 16.33 0.82
C LEU A 304 -7.06 17.73 0.44
N PHE A 305 -6.39 18.41 1.36
CA PHE A 305 -5.83 19.73 1.10
C PHE A 305 -4.72 19.68 0.04
N GLN A 306 -3.83 18.69 0.12
CA GLN A 306 -2.82 18.50 -0.92
C GLN A 306 -3.45 18.12 -2.28
N GLN A 307 -4.46 17.24 -2.30
CA GLN A 307 -5.22 16.94 -3.52
C GLN A 307 -5.77 18.21 -4.16
N PHE A 308 -6.38 19.06 -3.35
CA PHE A 308 -6.94 20.33 -3.77
C PHE A 308 -5.89 21.29 -4.33
N ILE A 309 -4.72 21.40 -3.68
CA ILE A 309 -3.62 22.23 -4.20
C ILE A 309 -3.11 21.71 -5.54
N PHE A 310 -2.97 20.40 -5.69
CA PHE A 310 -2.47 19.82 -6.93
C PHE A 310 -3.41 19.94 -8.11
N THR A 311 -4.73 19.96 -7.88
CA THR A 311 -5.73 19.79 -8.96
C THR A 311 -6.81 20.87 -9.05
N GLY A 312 -7.03 21.64 -7.98
CA GLY A 312 -8.23 22.48 -7.80
C GLY A 312 -9.48 21.69 -7.40
N CYS A 313 -9.35 20.39 -7.12
CA CYS A 313 -10.44 19.49 -6.72
C CYS A 313 -10.10 18.73 -5.44
N PHE A 314 -11.09 18.52 -4.57
CA PHE A 314 -10.91 17.62 -3.42
C PHE A 314 -10.84 16.15 -3.86
N VAL A 315 -11.63 15.76 -4.87
CA VAL A 315 -11.59 14.43 -5.48
C VAL A 315 -11.68 14.57 -7.01
N PRO A 316 -10.56 14.58 -7.75
CA PRO A 316 -10.53 15.00 -9.16
C PRO A 316 -11.38 14.13 -10.10
N HIS A 317 -11.75 12.91 -9.70
CA HIS A 317 -12.68 12.05 -10.44
C HIS A 317 -14.11 12.61 -10.51
N PHE A 318 -14.48 13.49 -9.58
CA PHE A 318 -15.83 14.03 -9.44
C PHE A 318 -15.84 15.55 -9.64
N LYS A 319 -16.40 16.00 -10.77
CA LYS A 319 -16.45 17.43 -11.14
C LYS A 319 -17.09 18.32 -10.07
N PHE A 320 -18.08 17.80 -9.33
CA PHE A 320 -18.76 18.56 -8.26
C PHE A 320 -17.86 18.85 -7.04
N THR A 321 -16.71 18.19 -6.93
CA THR A 321 -15.74 18.44 -5.85
C THR A 321 -14.65 19.45 -6.24
N CYS A 322 -14.76 20.03 -7.43
CA CYS A 322 -13.79 20.98 -8.00
C CYS A 322 -14.27 22.42 -7.84
N ILE A 323 -13.34 23.33 -7.54
CA ILE A 323 -13.62 24.77 -7.47
C ILE A 323 -13.12 25.41 -8.78
N GLN A 324 -14.05 25.66 -9.70
CA GLN A 324 -13.74 26.12 -11.06
C GLN A 324 -13.13 27.53 -11.11
N SER A 325 -13.35 28.35 -10.08
CA SER A 325 -12.79 29.70 -9.98
C SER A 325 -11.30 29.73 -9.65
N MET A 326 -10.68 28.58 -9.34
CA MET A 326 -9.26 28.52 -9.01
C MET A 326 -8.39 28.65 -10.26
N GLU A 327 -7.38 29.53 -10.24
CA GLU A 327 -6.52 29.83 -11.40
C GLU A 327 -5.80 28.61 -11.99
N TRP A 328 -5.53 27.59 -11.16
CA TRP A 328 -4.81 26.37 -11.54
C TRP A 328 -5.73 25.16 -11.81
N TYR A 329 -7.05 25.34 -11.73
CA TYR A 329 -8.00 24.30 -12.13
C TYR A 329 -8.04 24.13 -13.65
N THR A 330 -8.17 22.90 -14.12
CA THR A 330 -8.32 22.57 -15.55
C THR A 330 -9.67 21.87 -15.79
N ASN A 331 -10.51 22.44 -16.66
CA ASN A 331 -11.87 21.96 -16.93
C ASN A 331 -11.96 20.47 -17.32
N ASP A 332 -10.95 19.93 -17.99
CA ASP A 332 -10.92 18.54 -18.45
C ASP A 332 -10.34 17.55 -17.44
N ILE A 333 -9.87 17.99 -16.26
CA ILE A 333 -9.14 17.11 -15.34
C ILE A 333 -9.95 15.87 -14.94
N SER A 334 -11.24 16.05 -14.64
CA SER A 334 -12.12 14.92 -14.31
C SER A 334 -12.31 13.97 -15.49
N LYS A 335 -12.46 14.50 -16.71
CA LYS A 335 -12.62 13.70 -17.94
C LYS A 335 -11.34 12.96 -18.31
N MET A 336 -10.18 13.60 -18.15
CA MET A 336 -8.87 12.97 -18.36
C MET A 336 -8.67 11.84 -17.35
N MET A 337 -9.03 12.05 -16.08
CA MET A 337 -8.88 11.06 -15.03
C MET A 337 -9.88 9.90 -15.14
N SER A 338 -11.13 10.15 -15.56
CA SER A 338 -12.17 9.13 -15.68
C SER A 338 -12.19 8.39 -17.03
N GLY A 339 -11.96 9.12 -18.13
CA GLY A 339 -12.09 8.62 -19.50
C GLY A 339 -10.89 7.81 -19.99
N LEU A 340 -9.66 8.22 -19.65
CA LEU A 340 -8.46 7.46 -19.99
C LEU A 340 -8.35 6.17 -19.16
N THR A 341 -8.81 6.18 -17.91
CA THR A 341 -8.72 5.03 -17.01
C THR A 341 -9.81 4.00 -17.28
N GLY A 342 -11.05 4.42 -17.55
CA GLY A 342 -12.18 3.50 -17.73
C GLY A 342 -11.99 2.51 -18.90
N SER A 343 -11.53 2.98 -20.06
CA SER A 343 -11.31 2.12 -21.24
C SER A 343 -10.08 1.22 -21.08
N VAL A 344 -8.99 1.77 -20.54
CA VAL A 344 -7.72 1.04 -20.35
C VAL A 344 -7.90 -0.05 -19.30
N ASN A 345 -8.59 0.25 -18.19
CA ASN A 345 -8.86 -0.73 -17.13
C ASN A 345 -9.75 -1.89 -17.61
N LYS A 346 -10.54 -1.66 -18.67
CA LYS A 346 -11.37 -2.66 -19.33
C LYS A 346 -10.69 -3.33 -20.53
N SER A 347 -9.38 -3.17 -20.70
CA SER A 347 -8.58 -3.83 -21.75
C SER A 347 -8.89 -3.42 -23.20
N PHE A 348 -9.44 -2.21 -23.43
CA PHE A 348 -9.75 -1.74 -24.80
C PHE A 348 -8.55 -1.77 -25.76
N ASN A 349 -7.32 -1.56 -25.25
CA ASN A 349 -6.11 -1.59 -26.08
C ASN A 349 -5.77 -2.98 -26.66
N HIS A 350 -6.45 -4.04 -26.20
CA HIS A 350 -6.30 -5.42 -26.70
C HIS A 350 -7.58 -5.89 -27.41
N TYR A 351 -8.49 -4.97 -27.71
CA TYR A 351 -9.72 -5.27 -28.41
C TYR A 351 -9.50 -5.12 -29.92
N ASP A 352 -9.66 -6.23 -30.64
CA ASP A 352 -9.48 -6.28 -32.11
C ASP A 352 -10.81 -6.21 -32.89
N GLY A 353 -11.91 -5.86 -32.21
CA GLY A 353 -13.22 -5.72 -32.86
C GLY A 353 -13.52 -4.29 -33.30
N ASN A 354 -14.73 -4.10 -33.84
CA ASN A 354 -15.09 -2.86 -34.54
C ASN A 354 -15.84 -1.84 -33.68
N LEU A 355 -16.14 -2.16 -32.42
CA LEU A 355 -16.84 -1.23 -31.52
C LEU A 355 -16.01 0.01 -31.24
N LEU A 356 -16.67 1.17 -31.26
CA LEU A 356 -16.06 2.40 -30.76
C LEU A 356 -15.82 2.28 -29.25
N ARG A 357 -14.84 3.04 -28.74
CA ARG A 357 -14.48 3.02 -27.30
C ARG A 357 -15.68 3.23 -26.38
N GLU A 358 -16.61 4.09 -26.76
CA GLU A 358 -17.81 4.41 -26.00
C GLU A 358 -18.82 3.26 -25.97
N GLU A 359 -18.92 2.49 -27.06
CA GLU A 359 -19.78 1.32 -27.19
C GLU A 359 -19.18 0.11 -26.48
N TYR A 360 -17.86 -0.06 -26.58
CA TYR A 360 -17.11 -1.13 -25.92
C TYR A 360 -17.25 -1.13 -24.39
N ILE A 361 -17.29 0.06 -23.78
CA ILE A 361 -17.36 0.20 -22.32
C ILE A 361 -18.77 -0.13 -21.78
N LYS A 362 -19.80 -0.10 -22.64
CA LYS A 362 -21.22 -0.37 -22.31
C LYS A 362 -21.53 -1.87 -22.35
N ASP A 363 -22.64 -2.23 -21.70
CA ASP A 363 -23.33 -3.53 -21.81
C ASP A 363 -22.43 -4.77 -21.70
N PHE A 364 -21.36 -4.67 -20.91
CA PHE A 364 -20.39 -5.74 -20.71
C PHE A 364 -19.69 -6.26 -21.98
N ASN A 365 -19.70 -5.50 -23.08
CA ASN A 365 -18.98 -5.83 -24.33
C ASN A 365 -17.47 -6.08 -24.10
N TRP A 366 -16.92 -5.43 -23.07
CA TRP A 366 -15.53 -5.54 -22.66
C TRP A 366 -15.16 -6.84 -21.94
N VAL A 367 -16.12 -7.60 -21.39
CA VAL A 367 -15.83 -8.73 -20.46
C VAL A 367 -15.04 -9.84 -21.14
N GLY A 368 -15.35 -10.16 -22.40
CA GLY A 368 -14.64 -11.22 -23.14
C GLY A 368 -13.16 -10.90 -23.32
N THR A 369 -12.85 -9.73 -23.90
CA THR A 369 -11.47 -9.26 -24.06
C THR A 369 -10.75 -9.11 -22.73
N TRP A 370 -11.46 -8.59 -21.71
CA TRP A 370 -10.90 -8.45 -20.38
C TRP A 370 -10.51 -9.79 -19.79
N PHE A 371 -11.40 -10.80 -19.84
CA PHE A 371 -11.11 -12.11 -19.29
C PHE A 371 -9.92 -12.76 -20.01
N GLU A 372 -9.89 -12.74 -21.34
CA GLU A 372 -8.79 -13.32 -22.11
C GLU A 372 -7.43 -12.70 -21.77
N ARG A 373 -7.38 -11.37 -21.61
CA ARG A 373 -6.16 -10.65 -21.22
C ARG A 373 -5.71 -10.98 -19.79
N ASN A 374 -6.66 -11.24 -18.89
CA ASN A 374 -6.44 -11.27 -17.43
C ASN A 374 -6.44 -12.69 -16.83
N LYS A 375 -6.88 -13.72 -17.58
CA LYS A 375 -7.07 -15.08 -17.06
C LYS A 375 -5.82 -15.67 -16.39
N ILE A 376 -4.63 -15.47 -16.97
CA ILE A 376 -3.38 -16.01 -16.42
C ILE A 376 -3.10 -15.40 -15.05
N GLU A 377 -3.16 -14.07 -14.94
CA GLU A 377 -2.92 -13.38 -13.67
C GLU A 377 -3.97 -13.76 -12.61
N LEU A 378 -5.25 -13.94 -13.00
CA LEU A 378 -6.29 -14.47 -12.11
C LEU A 378 -5.95 -15.88 -11.61
N PHE A 379 -5.56 -16.80 -12.50
CA PHE A 379 -5.21 -18.17 -12.14
C PHE A 379 -3.99 -18.22 -11.22
N GLU A 380 -2.98 -17.37 -11.44
CA GLU A 380 -1.82 -17.27 -10.55
C GLU A 380 -2.23 -16.84 -9.14
N HIS A 381 -3.11 -15.85 -9.01
CA HIS A 381 -3.62 -15.42 -7.71
C HIS A 381 -4.47 -16.50 -7.02
N LEU A 382 -5.34 -17.17 -7.77
CA LEU A 382 -6.15 -18.28 -7.26
C LEU A 382 -5.26 -19.43 -6.78
N ALA A 383 -4.28 -19.86 -7.59
CA ALA A 383 -3.36 -20.93 -7.26
C ALA A 383 -2.54 -20.62 -6.01
N ALA A 384 -2.05 -19.38 -5.86
CA ALA A 384 -1.27 -18.96 -4.70
C ALA A 384 -2.06 -19.02 -3.38
N ILE A 385 -3.39 -18.92 -3.42
CA ILE A 385 -4.26 -19.02 -2.24
C ILE A 385 -4.72 -20.47 -2.02
N LEU A 386 -5.16 -21.15 -3.09
CA LEU A 386 -5.77 -22.48 -3.02
C LEU A 386 -4.75 -23.59 -2.75
N LEU A 387 -3.54 -23.51 -3.31
CA LEU A 387 -2.56 -24.60 -3.19
C LEU A 387 -2.11 -24.84 -1.74
N PRO A 388 -1.77 -23.81 -0.93
CA PRO A 388 -1.55 -24.00 0.50
C PRO A 388 -2.75 -24.60 1.23
N PHE A 389 -3.97 -24.15 0.91
CA PHE A 389 -5.19 -24.69 1.51
C PHE A 389 -5.37 -26.18 1.19
N ILE A 390 -5.26 -26.58 -0.07
CA ILE A 390 -5.43 -27.97 -0.52
C ILE A 390 -4.43 -28.87 0.21
N VAL A 391 -3.17 -28.46 0.32
CA VAL A 391 -2.15 -29.24 1.04
C VAL A 391 -2.51 -29.39 2.53
N LEU A 392 -2.92 -28.32 3.23
CA LEU A 392 -3.38 -28.43 4.62
C LEU A 392 -4.60 -29.33 4.76
N PHE A 393 -5.56 -29.17 3.85
CA PHE A 393 -6.80 -29.92 3.84
C PHE A 393 -6.53 -31.41 3.72
N LEU A 394 -5.72 -31.83 2.73
CA LEU A 394 -5.35 -33.23 2.54
C LEU A 394 -4.61 -33.82 3.75
N ILE A 395 -3.69 -33.07 4.38
CA ILE A 395 -2.95 -33.53 5.56
C ILE A 395 -3.89 -33.74 6.76
N ASN A 396 -4.93 -32.91 6.92
CA ASN A 396 -5.78 -32.91 8.09
C ASN A 396 -7.15 -33.58 7.86
N ILE A 397 -7.48 -34.03 6.65
CA ILE A 397 -8.81 -34.60 6.33
C ILE A 397 -9.14 -35.84 7.19
N LYS A 398 -8.14 -36.65 7.57
CA LYS A 398 -8.34 -37.82 8.43
C LYS A 398 -8.68 -37.48 9.89
N SER A 399 -8.37 -36.26 10.34
CA SER A 399 -8.68 -35.81 11.71
C SER A 399 -10.18 -35.55 11.95
N THR A 400 -10.95 -35.39 10.87
CA THR A 400 -12.39 -35.07 10.88
C THR A 400 -13.25 -36.09 11.61
N PHE A 401 -12.87 -37.37 11.56
CA PHE A 401 -13.66 -38.46 12.13
C PHE A 401 -13.56 -38.59 13.66
N SER A 402 -12.63 -37.88 14.31
CA SER A 402 -12.34 -38.06 15.75
C SER A 402 -12.88 -36.96 16.68
N ASN A 403 -13.09 -35.73 16.20
CA ASN A 403 -13.30 -34.55 17.06
C ASN A 403 -14.56 -33.72 16.71
N LEU A 404 -15.73 -34.36 16.60
CA LEU A 404 -16.99 -33.71 16.21
C LEU A 404 -17.53 -32.67 17.21
N LYS A 405 -17.13 -32.71 18.49
CA LYS A 405 -17.72 -31.88 19.57
C LYS A 405 -17.17 -30.45 19.69
N GLU A 406 -15.90 -30.20 19.36
CA GLU A 406 -15.28 -28.87 19.57
C GLU A 406 -15.61 -27.84 18.46
N ILE A 407 -15.97 -28.30 17.26
CA ILE A 407 -16.03 -27.45 16.06
C ILE A 407 -17.36 -26.70 15.90
N ASN A 408 -18.45 -27.18 16.50
CA ASN A 408 -19.75 -26.49 16.49
C ASN A 408 -19.69 -25.09 17.14
N SER A 409 -18.66 -24.78 17.95
CA SER A 409 -18.46 -23.49 18.62
C SER A 409 -18.06 -22.34 17.67
N LEU A 410 -17.38 -22.64 16.55
CA LEU A 410 -16.88 -21.65 15.59
C LEU A 410 -17.97 -21.05 14.70
N ALA A 411 -18.99 -21.84 14.36
CA ALA A 411 -20.07 -21.44 13.47
C ALA A 411 -21.07 -20.48 14.13
N ASN A 412 -21.44 -20.72 15.40
CA ASN A 412 -22.47 -19.92 16.07
C ASN A 412 -21.96 -18.59 16.65
N SER A 413 -20.72 -18.52 17.12
CA SER A 413 -20.19 -17.31 17.77
C SER A 413 -19.80 -16.19 16.79
N ASN A 414 -19.48 -16.54 15.53
CA ASN A 414 -18.91 -15.62 14.54
C ASN A 414 -19.83 -15.29 13.36
N GLN A 415 -21.11 -15.68 13.40
CA GLN A 415 -22.03 -15.50 12.29
C GLN A 415 -22.16 -14.03 11.84
N LEU A 416 -22.20 -13.08 12.79
CA LEU A 416 -22.24 -11.65 12.49
C LEU A 416 -20.97 -11.18 11.76
N CYS A 417 -19.80 -11.69 12.14
CA CYS A 417 -18.53 -11.39 11.48
C CYS A 417 -18.54 -11.89 10.02
N LEU A 418 -19.02 -13.12 9.79
CA LEU A 418 -19.07 -13.70 8.45
C LEU A 418 -20.07 -12.98 7.54
N VAL A 419 -21.26 -12.64 8.05
CA VAL A 419 -22.27 -11.88 7.30
C VAL A 419 -21.77 -10.47 6.95
N THR A 420 -21.14 -9.77 7.90
CA THR A 420 -20.56 -8.44 7.63
C THR A 420 -19.46 -8.50 6.59
N LEU A 421 -18.55 -9.48 6.66
CA LEU A 421 -17.53 -9.70 5.63
C LEU A 421 -18.14 -9.99 4.26
N LEU A 422 -19.18 -10.84 4.19
CA LEU A 422 -19.85 -11.17 2.94
C LEU A 422 -20.43 -9.93 2.25
N ILE A 423 -21.13 -9.07 3.01
CA ILE A 423 -21.70 -7.81 2.50
C ILE A 423 -20.59 -6.90 1.95
N LEU A 424 -19.51 -6.73 2.72
CA LEU A 424 -18.35 -5.94 2.30
C LEU A 424 -17.75 -6.47 1.00
N ILE A 425 -17.57 -7.79 0.88
CA ILE A 425 -16.97 -8.42 -0.30
C ILE A 425 -17.86 -8.30 -1.53
N ILE A 426 -19.17 -8.55 -1.41
CA ILE A 426 -20.12 -8.40 -2.53
C ILE A 426 -20.11 -6.96 -3.04
N PHE A 427 -20.22 -5.99 -2.12
CA PHE A 427 -20.17 -4.58 -2.48
C PHE A 427 -18.84 -4.22 -3.16
N GLY A 428 -17.73 -4.73 -2.62
CA GLY A 428 -16.39 -4.54 -3.17
C GLY A 428 -16.18 -5.06 -4.56
N LEU A 429 -16.49 -6.34 -4.76
CA LEU A 429 -16.35 -6.99 -6.05
C LEU A 429 -17.23 -6.33 -7.10
N SER A 430 -18.46 -5.96 -6.74
CA SER A 430 -19.37 -5.27 -7.67
C SER A 430 -18.79 -3.94 -8.16
N LEU A 431 -18.35 -3.07 -7.24
CA LEU A 431 -17.80 -1.77 -7.59
C LEU A 431 -16.46 -1.88 -8.32
N TRP A 432 -15.57 -2.78 -7.87
CA TRP A 432 -14.29 -3.03 -8.54
C TRP A 432 -14.51 -3.51 -9.99
N PHE A 433 -15.33 -4.54 -10.18
CA PHE A 433 -15.56 -5.13 -11.50
C PHE A 433 -16.24 -4.16 -12.47
N LEU A 434 -17.18 -3.35 -11.98
CA LEU A 434 -17.92 -2.40 -12.82
C LEU A 434 -17.10 -1.15 -13.18
N LYS A 435 -16.28 -0.64 -12.25
CA LYS A 435 -15.61 0.66 -12.41
C LYS A 435 -14.15 0.56 -12.82
N SER A 436 -13.40 -0.40 -12.28
CA SER A 436 -11.96 -0.49 -12.51
C SER A 436 -11.44 -1.92 -12.36
N PRO A 437 -11.79 -2.83 -13.29
CA PRO A 437 -11.54 -4.27 -13.18
C PRO A 437 -10.06 -4.65 -13.40
N VAL A 438 -9.11 -3.83 -12.96
CA VAL A 438 -7.69 -4.20 -12.93
C VAL A 438 -7.47 -5.19 -11.79
N ILE A 439 -6.94 -6.40 -12.07
CA ILE A 439 -6.78 -7.46 -11.07
C ILE A 439 -6.03 -6.97 -9.84
N ARG A 440 -4.93 -6.25 -10.04
CA ARG A 440 -4.13 -5.66 -8.95
C ARG A 440 -4.95 -4.82 -7.97
N PHE A 441 -6.03 -4.18 -8.41
CA PHE A 441 -6.89 -3.37 -7.53
C PHE A 441 -7.96 -4.19 -6.81
N GLY A 442 -8.29 -5.36 -7.35
CA GLY A 442 -9.30 -6.28 -6.82
C GLY A 442 -8.76 -7.30 -5.82
N ILE A 443 -7.42 -7.36 -5.63
CA ILE A 443 -6.74 -8.35 -4.79
C ILE A 443 -7.38 -8.49 -3.39
N PRO A 444 -7.66 -7.42 -2.62
CA PRO A 444 -8.25 -7.56 -1.30
C PRO A 444 -9.62 -8.23 -1.31
N TYR A 445 -10.42 -7.93 -2.34
CA TYR A 445 -11.78 -8.43 -2.50
C TYR A 445 -11.79 -9.90 -2.96
N LEU A 446 -10.95 -10.23 -3.95
CA LEU A 446 -10.77 -11.59 -4.44
C LEU A 446 -10.20 -12.50 -3.34
N PHE A 447 -9.16 -12.06 -2.64
CA PHE A 447 -8.60 -12.80 -1.51
C PHE A 447 -9.65 -13.06 -0.44
N SER A 448 -10.41 -12.03 -0.05
CA SER A 448 -11.42 -12.15 1.01
C SER A 448 -12.59 -13.05 0.58
N LEU A 449 -12.99 -13.03 -0.69
CA LEU A 449 -13.98 -13.96 -1.22
C LEU A 449 -13.51 -15.41 -1.13
N ILE A 450 -12.30 -15.68 -1.62
CA ILE A 450 -11.72 -17.03 -1.57
C ILE A 450 -11.59 -17.46 -0.11
N PHE A 451 -11.10 -16.60 0.77
CA PHE A 451 -11.03 -16.86 2.21
C PHE A 451 -12.39 -17.22 2.81
N LEU A 452 -13.48 -16.52 2.45
CA LEU A 452 -14.83 -16.87 2.91
C LEU A 452 -15.29 -18.26 2.40
N ILE A 453 -14.95 -18.62 1.16
CA ILE A 453 -15.22 -19.97 0.64
C ILE A 453 -14.39 -21.01 1.43
N LEU A 454 -13.12 -20.72 1.72
CA LEU A 454 -12.28 -21.61 2.50
C LEU A 454 -12.79 -21.77 3.95
N ILE A 455 -13.20 -20.70 4.63
CA ILE A 455 -13.70 -20.83 6.00
C ILE A 455 -15.04 -21.56 6.07
N THR A 456 -15.92 -21.36 5.09
CA THR A 456 -17.19 -22.09 5.00
C THR A 456 -16.94 -23.57 4.74
N THR A 457 -16.03 -23.94 3.82
CA THR A 457 -15.66 -25.35 3.60
C THR A 457 -15.05 -25.98 4.85
N ILE A 458 -14.16 -25.30 5.57
CA ILE A 458 -13.61 -25.76 6.87
C ILE A 458 -14.74 -26.01 7.88
N SER A 459 -15.71 -25.08 7.98
CA SER A 459 -16.83 -25.20 8.91
C SER A 459 -17.77 -26.37 8.57
N LEU A 460 -18.04 -26.62 7.29
CA LEU A 460 -18.91 -27.70 6.82
C LEU A 460 -18.25 -29.08 6.99
N THR A 461 -16.96 -29.17 6.66
CA THR A 461 -16.17 -30.41 6.75
C THR A 461 -15.66 -30.70 8.15
N LYS A 462 -15.75 -29.72 9.06
CA LYS A 462 -15.25 -29.80 10.44
C LYS A 462 -13.78 -30.23 10.51
N VAL A 463 -12.94 -29.67 9.64
CA VAL A 463 -11.49 -29.93 9.64
C VAL A 463 -10.79 -28.95 10.58
N SER A 464 -9.87 -29.43 11.41
CA SER A 464 -8.96 -28.59 12.20
C SER A 464 -7.53 -28.65 11.66
N PHE A 465 -6.90 -27.51 11.39
CA PHE A 465 -5.52 -27.44 10.90
C PHE A 465 -4.51 -27.45 12.04
N ASN A 466 -4.28 -28.64 12.60
CA ASN A 466 -3.29 -28.82 13.67
C ASN A 466 -1.91 -29.26 13.14
N ARG A 467 -1.87 -29.91 11.96
CA ARG A 467 -0.66 -30.46 11.34
C ARG A 467 -0.35 -29.77 10.01
N GLY A 468 0.91 -29.83 9.58
CA GLY A 468 1.34 -29.36 8.26
C GLY A 468 1.60 -27.85 8.13
N ILE A 469 1.23 -27.02 9.11
CA ILE A 469 1.45 -25.56 9.07
C ILE A 469 2.92 -25.19 8.89
N TYR A 470 3.82 -25.75 9.70
CA TYR A 470 5.26 -25.48 9.60
C TYR A 470 5.81 -25.89 8.23
N LEU A 471 5.38 -27.03 7.70
CA LEU A 471 5.79 -27.52 6.39
C LEU A 471 5.39 -26.54 5.29
N ILE A 472 4.16 -26.04 5.31
CA ILE A 472 3.68 -25.09 4.29
C ILE A 472 4.40 -23.76 4.35
N ILE A 473 4.58 -23.19 5.55
CA ILE A 473 5.30 -21.93 5.69
C ILE A 473 6.74 -22.10 5.20
N THR A 474 7.37 -23.21 5.54
CA THR A 474 8.73 -23.54 5.08
C THR A 474 8.78 -23.64 3.56
N LEU A 475 7.83 -24.34 2.94
CA LEU A 475 7.72 -24.43 1.47
C LEU A 475 7.52 -23.05 0.82
N CYS A 476 6.67 -22.19 1.40
CA CYS A 476 6.45 -20.83 0.90
C CYS A 476 7.73 -20.00 0.97
N ILE A 477 8.45 -20.05 2.10
CA ILE A 477 9.71 -19.33 2.30
C ILE A 477 10.78 -19.84 1.34
N ILE A 478 10.94 -21.16 1.21
CA ILE A 478 11.89 -21.78 0.28
C ILE A 478 11.55 -21.38 -1.16
N PHE A 479 10.28 -21.43 -1.56
CA PHE A 479 9.86 -20.99 -2.89
C PHE A 479 10.24 -19.53 -3.17
N ASN A 480 9.93 -18.62 -2.24
CA ASN A 480 10.26 -17.20 -2.39
C ASN A 480 11.79 -16.99 -2.45
N PHE A 481 12.51 -17.59 -1.52
CA PHE A 481 13.96 -17.48 -1.42
C PHE A 481 14.66 -18.01 -2.68
N THR A 482 14.33 -19.24 -3.11
CA THR A 482 14.92 -19.85 -4.31
C THR A 482 14.61 -19.05 -5.57
N LYS A 483 13.37 -18.57 -5.74
CA LYS A 483 12.98 -17.73 -6.87
C LYS A 483 13.79 -16.44 -6.92
N ASN A 484 14.03 -15.80 -5.78
CA ASN A 484 14.79 -14.54 -5.73
C ASN A 484 16.30 -14.74 -5.84
N VAL A 485 16.87 -15.78 -5.23
CA VAL A 485 18.29 -16.13 -5.43
C VAL A 485 18.55 -16.43 -6.90
N ASN A 486 17.71 -17.26 -7.54
CA ASN A 486 17.84 -17.55 -8.97
C ASN A 486 17.75 -16.28 -9.83
N ARG A 487 16.86 -15.34 -9.48
CA ARG A 487 16.76 -14.04 -10.17
C ARG A 487 18.03 -13.20 -10.03
N VAL A 488 18.60 -13.13 -8.83
CA VAL A 488 19.81 -12.35 -8.54
C VAL A 488 21.03 -12.96 -9.24
N LEU A 489 21.16 -14.29 -9.24
CA LEU A 489 22.26 -15.01 -9.88
C LEU A 489 22.21 -14.93 -11.42
N LYS A 490 21.02 -15.00 -12.02
CA LYS A 490 20.84 -14.87 -13.48
C LYS A 490 21.03 -13.44 -14.01
N ASN A 491 21.03 -12.44 -13.13
CA ASN A 491 21.12 -11.03 -13.56
C ASN A 491 22.60 -10.59 -13.61
N ASN A 492 23.09 -10.38 -14.84
CA ASN A 492 24.47 -9.98 -15.13
C ASN A 492 24.79 -8.50 -14.80
N SER A 493 23.81 -7.72 -14.32
CA SER A 493 24.05 -6.32 -13.91
C SER A 493 25.16 -6.23 -12.85
N LYS A 494 26.05 -5.25 -13.02
CA LYS A 494 27.11 -4.92 -12.05
C LYS A 494 26.55 -4.24 -10.80
N SER A 495 25.43 -3.53 -10.92
CA SER A 495 24.77 -2.86 -9.81
C SER A 495 23.89 -3.83 -9.03
N TYR A 496 23.89 -3.70 -7.70
CA TYR A 496 22.90 -4.36 -6.84
C TYR A 496 21.64 -3.52 -6.61
N TRP A 497 21.73 -2.22 -6.86
CA TRP A 497 20.58 -1.32 -6.85
C TRP A 497 19.74 -1.55 -8.11
N PRO A 498 18.40 -1.39 -8.01
CA PRO A 498 17.54 -1.35 -9.18
C PRO A 498 17.99 -0.28 -10.17
N GLU A 499 17.96 -0.62 -11.45
CA GLU A 499 18.33 0.31 -12.51
C GLU A 499 17.31 1.43 -12.64
N ILE A 500 17.77 2.67 -12.49
CA ILE A 500 17.01 3.89 -12.80
C ILE A 500 17.51 4.34 -14.17
N LEU A 501 16.60 4.43 -15.15
CA LEU A 501 16.99 4.93 -16.48
C LEU A 501 17.35 6.41 -16.38
N ILE A 502 18.52 6.75 -16.92
CA ILE A 502 18.95 8.13 -17.16
C ILE A 502 18.50 8.46 -18.57
N ILE A 503 17.76 9.56 -18.71
CA ILE A 503 17.17 10.00 -19.97
C ILE A 503 17.87 11.26 -20.42
N ASP A 504 18.30 11.30 -21.68
CA ASP A 504 18.77 12.53 -22.31
C ASP A 504 17.61 13.52 -22.42
N TYR A 505 17.88 14.79 -22.15
CA TYR A 505 16.85 15.81 -22.09
C TYR A 505 17.37 17.15 -22.62
N SER A 506 16.45 17.91 -23.20
CA SER A 506 16.67 19.29 -23.59
C SER A 506 15.97 20.23 -22.62
N THR A 507 16.39 21.49 -22.66
CA THR A 507 15.87 22.54 -21.79
C THR A 507 15.27 23.68 -22.61
N LYS A 508 14.20 24.27 -22.08
CA LYS A 508 13.58 25.47 -22.64
C LYS A 508 13.28 26.45 -21.51
N LYS A 509 13.66 27.71 -21.68
CA LYS A 509 13.26 28.78 -20.75
C LYS A 509 11.86 29.26 -21.10
N GLN A 510 10.97 29.29 -20.10
CA GLN A 510 9.59 29.74 -20.25
C GLN A 510 9.09 30.34 -18.93
N ASN A 511 8.55 31.56 -18.98
CA ASN A 511 8.10 32.33 -17.82
C ASN A 511 9.14 32.48 -16.68
N GLY A 512 10.45 32.48 -17.02
CA GLY A 512 11.52 32.52 -16.03
C GLY A 512 11.86 31.17 -15.38
N PHE A 513 11.20 30.08 -15.78
CA PHE A 513 11.49 28.71 -15.36
C PHE A 513 12.30 27.98 -16.45
N ILE A 514 13.11 27.02 -16.01
CA ILE A 514 13.77 26.05 -16.90
C ILE A 514 12.88 24.81 -16.95
N ILE A 515 12.34 24.52 -18.13
CA ILE A 515 11.54 23.33 -18.39
C ILE A 515 12.42 22.31 -19.09
N ASN A 516 12.54 21.14 -18.47
CA ASN A 516 13.24 19.98 -19.01
C ASN A 516 12.25 19.07 -19.73
N TYR A 517 12.67 18.46 -20.83
CA TYR A 517 11.86 17.48 -21.55
C TYR A 517 12.73 16.41 -22.18
N PRO A 518 12.29 15.14 -22.20
CA PRO A 518 13.09 14.05 -22.71
C PRO A 518 13.34 14.17 -24.22
N ASP A 519 14.59 13.99 -24.62
CA ASP A 519 15.06 13.95 -26.00
C ASP A 519 15.14 12.50 -26.45
N SER A 520 14.07 11.96 -27.01
CA SER A 520 14.05 10.58 -27.50
C SER A 520 13.59 10.54 -28.94
N SER A 521 14.55 10.38 -29.85
CA SER A 521 14.35 9.84 -31.21
C SER A 521 14.17 8.32 -31.19
N ASP A 522 14.45 7.68 -30.06
CA ASP A 522 14.37 6.25 -29.86
C ASP A 522 12.96 5.67 -30.03
N LYS A 523 12.89 4.49 -30.64
CA LYS A 523 11.65 3.71 -30.72
C LYS A 523 11.17 3.22 -29.35
N TYR A 524 12.05 3.15 -28.36
CA TYR A 524 11.69 2.65 -27.03
C TYR A 524 10.83 3.67 -26.27
N PHE A 525 9.55 3.36 -26.09
CA PHE A 525 8.58 4.32 -25.53
C PHE A 525 8.94 4.87 -24.15
N LYS A 526 9.72 4.14 -23.33
CA LYS A 526 10.07 4.62 -21.98
C LYS A 526 11.07 5.77 -22.00
N THR A 527 11.87 5.94 -23.06
CA THR A 527 12.80 7.09 -23.15
C THR A 527 12.08 8.40 -23.48
N LYS A 528 10.79 8.34 -23.81
CA LYS A 528 9.92 9.50 -24.02
C LYS A 528 9.27 10.03 -22.73
N LEU A 529 9.57 9.40 -21.59
CA LEU A 529 9.02 9.74 -20.28
C LEU A 529 10.04 10.51 -19.45
N CYS A 530 9.57 11.25 -18.45
CA CYS A 530 10.43 12.08 -17.61
C CYS A 530 11.46 11.29 -16.80
N TRP A 531 11.14 10.11 -16.24
CA TRP A 531 12.08 9.34 -15.41
C TRP A 531 12.81 10.21 -14.36
N SER A 532 14.14 10.23 -14.40
CA SER A 532 15.05 10.97 -13.52
C SER A 532 15.37 12.39 -14.01
N THR A 533 14.70 12.85 -15.08
CA THR A 533 14.87 14.21 -15.62
C THR A 533 14.63 15.24 -14.51
N PRO A 534 15.51 16.25 -14.35
CA PRO A 534 15.38 17.24 -13.28
C PRO A 534 14.06 18.01 -13.31
N TYR A 535 13.64 18.50 -12.15
CA TYR A 535 12.53 19.43 -12.02
C TYR A 535 12.84 20.75 -12.74
N ILE A 536 11.91 21.35 -13.51
CA ILE A 536 10.55 20.89 -13.86
C ILE A 536 10.63 20.03 -15.13
N CYS A 537 10.07 18.82 -15.12
CA CYS A 537 9.95 18.01 -16.33
C CYS A 537 8.53 18.04 -16.92
N SER A 538 8.43 18.22 -18.24
CA SER A 538 7.17 18.16 -19.00
C SER A 538 7.36 17.41 -20.32
N VAL A 539 6.62 16.30 -20.50
CA VAL A 539 6.62 15.55 -21.77
C VAL A 539 6.04 16.36 -22.94
N THR A 540 5.25 17.40 -22.67
CA THR A 540 4.69 18.31 -23.68
C THR A 540 5.57 19.54 -23.91
N LYS A 541 6.83 19.56 -23.44
CA LYS A 541 7.77 20.67 -23.61
C LYS A 541 7.25 22.03 -23.09
N GLY A 542 6.35 22.00 -22.11
CA GLY A 542 5.71 23.21 -21.58
C GLY A 542 4.62 23.80 -22.47
N GLU A 543 4.20 23.12 -23.55
CA GLU A 543 3.15 23.61 -24.44
C GLU A 543 1.82 23.79 -23.69
N LYS A 544 1.18 24.95 -23.90
CA LYS A 544 -0.06 25.38 -23.23
C LYS A 544 0.04 25.43 -21.71
N LEU A 545 1.23 25.51 -21.13
CA LEU A 545 1.44 25.69 -19.70
C LEU A 545 1.94 27.10 -19.40
N LYS A 546 1.48 27.67 -18.29
CA LYS A 546 1.99 28.93 -17.75
C LYS A 546 2.52 28.67 -16.34
N PHE A 547 3.73 29.14 -16.09
CA PHE A 547 4.39 29.03 -14.80
C PHE A 547 4.53 30.42 -14.19
N TYR A 548 4.27 30.56 -12.90
CA TYR A 548 4.54 31.79 -12.16
C TYR A 548 4.70 31.48 -10.67
N LYS A 549 5.29 32.43 -9.92
CA LYS A 549 5.32 32.37 -8.47
C LYS A 549 4.33 33.39 -7.89
N LYS A 550 3.55 32.97 -6.90
CA LYS A 550 2.75 33.86 -6.05
C LYS A 550 3.23 33.70 -4.63
N PHE A 551 3.66 34.81 -4.03
CA PHE A 551 4.52 34.80 -2.84
C PHE A 551 5.78 33.96 -3.10
N SER A 552 5.91 32.82 -2.43
CA SER A 552 7.03 31.89 -2.61
C SER A 552 6.60 30.53 -3.17
N TYR A 553 5.33 30.36 -3.57
CA TYR A 553 4.78 29.11 -4.12
C TYR A 553 4.73 29.14 -5.64
N THR A 554 5.01 28.00 -6.25
CA THR A 554 4.96 27.81 -7.70
C THR A 554 3.55 27.40 -8.13
N PHE A 555 3.05 28.07 -9.16
CA PHE A 555 1.76 27.80 -9.80
C PHE A 555 1.97 27.35 -11.24
N ILE A 556 1.27 26.29 -11.62
CA ILE A 556 1.24 25.74 -12.97
C ILE A 556 -0.21 25.79 -13.46
N THR A 557 -0.47 26.56 -14.50
CA THR A 557 -1.82 26.68 -15.08
C THR A 557 -1.81 26.32 -16.56
N ARG A 558 -2.96 25.94 -17.10
CA ARG A 558 -3.10 25.63 -18.53
C ARG A 558 -3.67 26.85 -19.27
N GLN A 559 -3.02 27.25 -20.36
CA GLN A 559 -3.56 28.27 -21.26
C GLN A 559 -4.67 27.63 -22.09
N LEU A 560 -5.86 28.26 -22.08
CA LEU A 560 -7.02 27.86 -22.88
C LEU A 560 -6.74 28.03 -24.37
#